data_AF-A0A946FM98-F1
#
_entry.id   AF-A0A946FM98-F1
#
_cell.length_a   1.000
_cell.length_b   1.000
_cell.length_c   1.000
_cell.angle_alpha   90.00
_cell.angle_beta   90.00
_cell.angle_gamma   90.00
#
_symmetry.space_group_name_H-M   'P 1'
#
loop_
_entity.id
_entity.type
_entity.pdbx_description
1 polymer ?
#
loop_
_entity_poly.entity_id
_entity_poly.type
_entity_poly.pdbx_seq_one_letter_code
_entity_poly.pdbx_strand_id
1 'polypeptide(L)' 'MAPAHGNVGTKLDATDARVYMLQLRDQVLRGLRAGKTTDELAVSVTMDAYKDWGSYANWRELNVRGMAKYLMETGQVN' A
#
# COMPACT_ATOMS: atom_id res chain seq x y z
N MET A 1 3.66 21.01 17.26
CA MET A 1 2.94 19.88 16.63
C MET A 1 3.74 18.62 16.95
N ALA A 2 3.16 17.72 17.73
CA ALA A 2 3.77 16.45 18.11
C ALA A 2 3.03 15.34 17.35
N PRO A 3 3.71 14.41 16.66
CA PRO A 3 3.03 13.28 16.07
C PRO A 3 2.93 12.14 17.09
N ALA A 4 1.75 11.56 17.21
CA ALA A 4 1.59 10.26 17.81
C ALA A 4 2.19 9.21 16.84
N HIS A 5 3.30 8.60 17.25
CA HIS A 5 4.04 7.49 16.62
C HIS A 5 5.09 7.84 15.55
N GLY A 6 6.34 8.02 16.00
CA GLY A 6 7.56 7.97 15.18
C GLY A 6 8.39 9.25 15.29
N ASN A 7 9.71 9.10 15.53
CA ASN A 7 10.66 10.21 15.54
C ASN A 7 10.48 11.09 14.29
N VAL A 8 10.59 12.41 14.48
CA VAL A 8 10.41 13.48 13.48
C VAL A 8 10.79 13.02 12.06
N GLY A 9 9.79 12.63 11.27
CA GLY A 9 9.99 12.24 9.87
C GLY A 9 10.43 13.46 9.05
N THR A 10 11.54 13.33 8.34
CA THR A 10 12.05 14.35 7.43
C THR A 10 11.20 14.41 6.16
N LYS A 11 11.36 15.45 5.33
CA LYS A 11 10.66 15.57 4.03
C LYS A 11 10.90 14.38 3.08
N LEU A 12 12.00 13.64 3.27
CA LEU A 12 12.31 12.41 2.54
C LEU A 12 11.30 11.31 2.87
N ASP A 13 10.93 11.16 4.14
CA ASP A 13 9.96 10.15 4.58
C ASP A 13 8.56 10.40 3.99
N ALA A 14 8.15 11.66 3.86
CA ALA A 14 6.89 12.02 3.21
C ALA A 14 6.92 11.76 1.69
N THR A 15 8.09 11.89 1.06
CA THR A 15 8.30 11.58 -0.36
C THR A 15 8.22 10.08 -0.58
N ASP A 16 8.90 9.30 0.27
CA ASP A 16 8.92 7.85 0.18
C ASP A 16 7.55 7.24 0.48
N ALA A 17 6.82 7.77 1.48
CA ALA A 17 5.44 7.37 1.74
C ALA A 17 4.52 7.62 0.54
N ARG A 18 4.69 8.75 -0.16
CA ARG A 18 3.93 9.03 -1.39
C ARG A 18 4.28 8.03 -2.50
N VAL A 19 5.56 7.74 -2.71
CA VAL A 19 6.00 6.76 -3.71
C VAL A 19 5.45 5.38 -3.40
N TYR A 20 5.49 4.95 -2.13
CA TYR A 20 4.89 3.71 -1.66
C TYR A 20 3.41 3.61 -2.03
N MET A 21 2.62 4.64 -1.72
CA MET A 21 1.17 4.64 -2.01
C MET A 21 0.87 4.59 -3.52
N LEU A 22 1.67 5.26 -4.34
CA LEU A 22 1.51 5.22 -5.80
C LEU A 22 1.84 3.82 -6.35
N GLN A 23 2.94 3.21 -5.90
CA GLN A 23 3.33 1.87 -6.33
C GLN A 23 2.33 0.80 -5.85
N LEU A 24 1.85 0.92 -4.62
CA LEU A 24 0.83 0.04 -4.06
C LEU A 24 -0.46 0.13 -4.89
N ARG A 25 -0.96 1.35 -5.14
CA ARG A 25 -2.15 1.58 -5.96
C ARG A 25 -2.01 0.94 -7.34
N ASP A 26 -0.87 1.17 -7.99
CA ASP A 26 -0.59 0.71 -9.33
C ASP A 26 -0.54 -0.84 -9.43
N GLN A 27 0.13 -1.50 -8.48
CA GLN A 27 0.16 -2.97 -8.41
C GLN A 27 -1.21 -3.58 -8.11
N VAL A 28 -1.94 -3.03 -7.15
CA VAL A 28 -3.27 -3.52 -6.76
C VAL A 28 -4.27 -3.30 -7.90
N LEU A 29 -4.29 -2.13 -8.52
CA LEU A 29 -5.19 -1.82 -9.63
C LEU A 29 -4.98 -2.75 -10.82
N ARG A 30 -3.72 -2.98 -11.22
CA ARG A 30 -3.41 -3.96 -12.28
C ARG A 30 -3.93 -5.35 -11.95
N GLY A 31 -3.73 -5.78 -10.71
CA GLY A 31 -4.19 -7.08 -10.24
C GLY A 31 -5.70 -7.23 -10.29
N LEU A 32 -6.44 -6.24 -9.78
CA LEU A 32 -7.91 -6.23 -9.83
C LEU A 32 -8.42 -6.24 -11.27
N ARG A 33 -7.81 -5.43 -12.16
CA ARG A 33 -8.17 -5.42 -13.60
C ARG A 33 -7.84 -6.72 -14.32
N ALA A 34 -6.85 -7.47 -13.82
CA ALA A 34 -6.53 -8.81 -14.28
C ALA A 34 -7.45 -9.90 -13.69
N GLY A 35 -8.47 -9.52 -12.92
CA GLY A 35 -9.45 -10.44 -12.32
C GLY A 35 -9.00 -11.08 -11.01
N LYS A 36 -7.88 -10.66 -10.42
CA LYS A 36 -7.46 -11.16 -9.11
C LYS A 36 -8.39 -10.67 -8.00
N THR A 37 -8.63 -11.53 -7.04
CA THR A 37 -9.35 -11.21 -5.81
C THR A 37 -8.46 -10.43 -4.81
N THR A 38 -9.08 -9.76 -3.86
CA THR A 38 -8.38 -9.07 -2.77
C THR A 38 -7.45 -10.00 -1.98
N ASP A 39 -7.85 -11.26 -1.76
CA ASP A 39 -7.04 -12.23 -1.02
C ASP A 39 -5.80 -12.67 -1.81
N GLU A 40 -5.94 -12.90 -3.11
CA GLU A 40 -4.78 -13.19 -3.97
C GLU A 40 -3.81 -12.01 -4.04
N LEU A 41 -4.32 -10.78 -4.01
CA LEU A 41 -3.50 -9.57 -3.97
C LEU A 41 -2.79 -9.43 -2.63
N ALA A 42 -3.47 -9.67 -1.51
CA ALA A 42 -2.89 -9.65 -0.17
C ALA A 42 -1.68 -10.60 -0.03
N VAL A 43 -1.72 -11.74 -0.73
CA VAL A 43 -0.60 -12.68 -0.78
C VAL A 43 0.47 -12.22 -1.78
N SER A 44 0.09 -11.90 -3.02
CA SER A 44 1.03 -11.71 -4.13
C SER A 44 1.70 -10.33 -4.21
N VAL A 45 1.10 -9.28 -3.63
CA VAL A 45 1.70 -7.94 -3.59
C VAL A 45 2.62 -7.87 -2.37
N THR A 46 3.91 -8.05 -2.60
CA THR A 46 4.92 -8.08 -1.54
C THR A 46 5.38 -6.68 -1.14
N MET A 47 5.69 -5.80 -2.10
CA MET A 47 6.32 -4.50 -1.82
C MET A 47 7.73 -4.66 -1.20
N ASP A 48 8.52 -5.63 -1.68
CA ASP A 48 9.81 -6.02 -1.09
C ASP A 48 10.85 -4.89 -0.99
N ALA A 49 10.74 -3.84 -1.81
CA ALA A 49 11.57 -2.64 -1.71
C ALA A 49 11.42 -1.91 -0.35
N TYR A 50 10.33 -2.18 0.38
CA TYR A 50 9.98 -1.57 1.66
C TYR A 50 10.05 -2.57 2.82
N LYS A 51 10.63 -3.75 2.61
CA LYS A 51 10.67 -4.82 3.64
C LYS A 51 11.38 -4.41 4.93
N ASP A 52 12.32 -3.47 4.83
CA ASP A 52 13.12 -2.97 5.96
C ASP A 52 12.40 -1.83 6.70
N TRP A 53 11.21 -1.41 6.25
CA TRP A 53 10.39 -0.44 6.96
C TRP A 53 9.77 -1.05 8.21
N GLY A 54 9.65 -0.22 9.24
CA GLY A 54 8.97 -0.61 10.48
C GLY A 54 7.57 -1.16 10.19
N SER A 55 7.22 -2.26 10.86
CA SER A 55 5.90 -2.90 10.74
C SER A 55 5.52 -3.41 9.34
N TYR A 56 6.46 -3.53 8.39
CA TYR A 56 6.18 -4.05 7.03
C TYR A 56 5.36 -5.33 7.06
N ALA A 57 5.79 -6.33 7.85
CA ALA A 57 5.10 -7.62 7.95
C ALA A 57 3.64 -7.49 8.43
N ASN A 58 3.37 -6.53 9.32
CA ASN A 58 2.03 -6.32 9.88
C ASN A 58 1.14 -5.48 8.96
N TRP A 59 1.72 -4.52 8.24
CA TRP A 59 0.96 -3.48 7.53
C TRP A 59 0.83 -3.74 6.03
N ARG A 60 1.77 -4.45 5.42
CA ARG A 60 1.76 -4.74 3.98
C ARG A 60 0.42 -5.29 3.54
N GLU A 61 -0.05 -6.36 4.18
CA GLU A 61 -1.31 -6.99 3.83
C GLU A 61 -2.51 -6.06 4.04
N LEU A 62 -2.55 -5.35 5.17
CA LEU A 62 -3.63 -4.40 5.48
C LEU A 62 -3.69 -3.27 4.44
N ASN A 63 -2.53 -2.75 4.03
CA ASN A 63 -2.43 -1.71 3.02
C ASN A 63 -2.92 -2.19 1.66
N VAL A 64 -2.56 -3.41 1.26
CA VAL A 64 -3.05 -4.03 0.02
C VAL A 64 -4.57 -4.17 0.05
N ARG A 65 -5.12 -4.73 1.14
CA ARG A 65 -6.57 -4.91 1.31
C ARG A 65 -7.32 -3.58 1.30
N GLY A 66 -6.80 -2.58 2.03
CA GLY A 66 -7.38 -1.23 2.09
C GLY A 66 -7.37 -0.54 0.72
N MET A 67 -6.26 -0.63 -0.02
CA MET A 67 -6.16 -0.08 -1.37
C MET A 67 -7.12 -0.78 -2.34
N ALA A 68 -7.24 -2.11 -2.25
CA ALA A 68 -8.14 -2.87 -3.11
C ALA A 68 -9.60 -2.45 -2.87
N LYS A 69 -10.00 -2.37 -1.59
CA LYS A 69 -11.31 -1.86 -1.18
C LYS A 69 -11.57 -0.46 -1.74
N TYR A 70 -10.64 0.46 -1.54
CA TYR A 70 -10.75 1.84 -2.03
C TYR A 70 -10.95 1.90 -3.55
N LEU A 71 -10.15 1.18 -4.33
CA LEU A 71 -10.23 1.17 -5.81
C LEU A 71 -11.55 0.60 -6.31
N MET A 72 -12.08 -0.44 -5.66
CA MET A 72 -13.38 -1.02 -5.99
C MET A 72 -14.53 -0.06 -5.65
N GLU A 73 -14.53 0.53 -4.44
CA GLU A 73 -15.58 1.46 -3.99
C GLU A 73 -15.62 2.75 -4.82
N THR A 74 -14.47 3.21 -5.29
CA THR A 74 -14.36 4.41 -6.15
C THR A 74 -14.56 4.12 -7.64
N GLY A 75 -14.83 2.86 -8.01
CA GLY A 75 -15.07 2.47 -9.39
C GLY A 75 -13.85 2.54 -10.32
N GLN A 76 -12.63 2.61 -9.77
CA GLN A 76 -11.40 2.75 -10.57
C GLN A 76 -10.98 1.45 -11.26
N VAL A 77 -11.51 0.32 -10.80
CA VAL A 77 -11.24 -1.01 -11.37
C VAL A 77 -11.90 -1.18 -12.74
N ASN A 78 -13.06 -0.56 -12.95
CA ASN A 78 -13.88 -0.70 -14.16
C ASN A 78 -13.50 0.29 -15.26
#